data_AF-A0A7Y6UC75-F1
#
_entry.id   AF-A0A7Y6UC75-F1
#
_cell.length_a   1.000
_cell.length_b   1.000
_cell.length_c   1.000
_cell.angle_alpha   90.00
_cell.angle_beta   90.00
_cell.angle_gamma   90.00
#
_symmetry.space_group_name_H-M   'P 1'
#
loop_
_entity.id
_entity.type
_entity.pdbx_description
1 polymer ?
#
loop_
_entity_poly.entity_id
_entity_poly.type
_entity_poly.pdbx_seq_one_letter_code
_entity_poly.pdbx_strand_id
1 'polypeptide(L)'
;FNRIDNNGKTISDRNDMYRNEQVCKKLKAKHGLYFAEGKEQVKQHRLKEPDKSKYEIYTAVKNEIGKFKNWRQLQERLAEKGITVRFKYKG
;
A
#
# COMPACT_ATOMS: atom_id res chain seq x y z
N PHE A 1 11.28 27.60 -9.68
CA PHE A 1 9.86 27.34 -10.00
C PHE A 1 9.00 28.37 -9.29
N ASN A 2 8.29 29.23 -10.02
CA ASN A 2 7.38 30.21 -9.44
C ASN A 2 6.02 29.56 -9.17
N ARG A 3 5.52 29.69 -7.94
CA ARG A 3 4.23 29.12 -7.52
C ARG A 3 3.13 30.15 -7.71
N ILE A 4 2.99 30.62 -8.94
CA ILE A 4 2.00 31.61 -9.36
C ILE A 4 1.00 30.88 -10.25
N ASP A 5 -0.29 31.04 -9.97
CA ASP A 5 -1.35 30.47 -10.80
C ASP A 5 -1.58 31.29 -12.08
N ASN A 6 -2.45 30.80 -12.96
CA ASN A 6 -2.78 31.46 -14.23
C ASN A 6 -3.46 32.84 -14.07
N ASN A 7 -3.84 33.22 -12.85
CA ASN A 7 -4.43 34.51 -12.51
C ASN A 7 -3.43 35.45 -11.81
N GLY A 8 -2.15 35.08 -11.75
CA GLY A 8 -1.12 35.88 -11.09
C GLY A 8 -1.12 35.77 -9.56
N LYS A 9 -1.87 34.84 -8.97
CA LYS A 9 -1.96 34.67 -7.51
C LYS A 9 -1.00 33.60 -7.01
N THR A 10 -0.42 33.82 -5.83
CA THR A 10 0.43 32.85 -5.15
C THR A 10 -0.35 31.59 -4.78
N ILE A 11 0.16 30.43 -5.20
CA ILE A 11 -0.35 29.11 -4.82
C ILE A 11 0.22 28.76 -3.45
N SER A 12 -0.67 28.58 -2.46
CA SER A 12 -0.30 28.10 -1.12
C SER A 12 0.20 26.65 -1.18
N ASP A 13 1.21 26.30 -0.36
CA ASP A 13 1.74 24.92 -0.13
C ASP A 13 0.96 24.11 0.88
N ARG A 14 0.04 24.77 1.57
CA ARG A 14 -0.69 24.14 2.64
C ARG A 14 -1.50 22.98 2.08
N ASN A 15 -1.18 21.77 2.56
CA ASN A 15 -1.84 20.53 2.19
C ASN A 15 -1.78 20.21 0.68
N ASP A 16 -0.72 20.63 -0.02
CA ASP A 16 -0.58 20.41 -1.47
C ASP A 16 -0.71 18.94 -1.86
N MET A 17 -0.16 18.02 -1.07
CA MET A 17 -0.29 16.59 -1.31
C MET A 17 -1.76 16.15 -1.36
N TYR A 18 -2.57 16.53 -0.37
CA TYR A 18 -3.98 16.15 -0.27
C TYR A 18 -4.84 16.83 -1.35
N ARG A 19 -4.55 18.09 -1.66
CA ARG A 19 -5.26 18.83 -2.73
C ARG A 19 -4.98 18.20 -4.09
N ASN A 20 -3.71 17.88 -4.36
CA ASN A 20 -3.32 17.22 -5.61
C ASN A 20 -3.92 15.81 -5.71
N GLU A 21 -3.96 15.05 -4.62
CA GLU A 21 -4.63 13.75 -4.59
C GLU A 21 -6.10 13.86 -5.03
N GLN A 22 -6.85 14.83 -4.49
CA GLN A 22 -8.26 15.04 -4.85
C GLN A 22 -8.43 15.42 -6.32
N VAL A 23 -7.60 16.32 -6.85
CA VAL A 23 -7.63 16.72 -8.26
C VAL A 23 -7.32 15.53 -9.17
N CYS A 24 -6.28 14.76 -8.86
CA CYS A 24 -5.92 13.56 -9.61
C CYS A 24 -7.04 12.51 -9.59
N LYS A 25 -7.71 12.29 -8.45
CA LYS A 25 -8.87 11.38 -8.36
C LYS A 25 -10.02 11.86 -9.26
N LYS A 26 -10.34 13.16 -9.25
CA LYS A 26 -11.39 13.75 -10.12
C LYS A 26 -11.06 13.58 -11.59
N LEU A 27 -9.83 13.86 -12.00
CA LEU A 27 -9.38 13.68 -13.38
C LEU A 27 -9.44 12.21 -13.80
N LYS A 28 -8.98 11.29 -12.93
CA LYS A 28 -9.04 9.85 -13.17
C LYS A 28 -10.49 9.39 -13.42
N ALA A 29 -11.43 9.84 -12.59
CA ALA A 29 -12.85 9.53 -12.75
C ALA A 29 -13.43 10.14 -14.03
N LYS A 30 -13.14 11.42 -14.33
CA LYS A 30 -13.61 12.11 -15.54
C LYS A 30 -13.23 11.38 -16.83
N HIS A 31 -12.05 10.78 -16.85
CA HIS A 31 -11.52 10.06 -18.01
C HIS A 31 -11.78 8.55 -17.98
N GLY A 32 -12.61 8.04 -17.04
CA GLY A 32 -12.94 6.62 -16.95
C GLY A 32 -11.72 5.72 -16.68
N LEU A 33 -10.67 6.27 -16.08
CA LEU A 33 -9.44 5.54 -15.81
C LEU A 33 -9.61 4.60 -14.62
N TYR A 34 -8.89 3.47 -14.67
CA TYR A 34 -8.98 2.42 -13.65
C TYR A 34 -8.53 2.90 -12.26
N PHE A 35 -9.35 2.58 -11.26
CA PHE A 35 -9.01 2.69 -9.84
C PHE A 35 -8.65 1.30 -9.32
N ALA A 36 -7.42 1.14 -8.85
CA ALA A 36 -7.04 -0.07 -8.15
C ALA A 36 -7.82 -0.15 -6.83
N GLU A 37 -8.65 -1.18 -6.68
CA GLU A 37 -9.47 -1.40 -5.49
C GLU A 37 -8.64 -1.90 -4.29
N GLY A 38 -7.48 -2.49 -4.55
CA GLY A 38 -6.63 -3.04 -3.49
C GLY A 38 -5.27 -3.51 -3.98
N LYS A 39 -4.63 -4.33 -3.14
CA LYS A 39 -3.26 -4.82 -3.34
C LYS A 39 -3.18 -6.13 -4.14
N GLU A 40 -4.30 -6.59 -4.68
CA GLU A 40 -4.42 -7.91 -5.32
C GLU A 40 -3.76 -7.98 -6.71
N GLN A 41 -3.83 -6.90 -7.49
CA GLN A 41 -3.40 -6.89 -8.89
C GLN A 41 -1.97 -6.36 -9.07
N VAL A 42 -1.11 -6.57 -8.07
CA VAL A 42 0.28 -6.10 -8.09
C VAL A 42 1.15 -7.09 -8.86
N LYS A 43 1.90 -6.61 -9.86
CA LYS A 43 2.89 -7.39 -10.59
C LYS A 43 4.14 -7.61 -9.73
N GLN A 44 4.05 -8.53 -8.76
CA GLN A 44 5.09 -8.74 -7.74
C GLN A 44 6.48 -9.01 -8.32
N HIS A 45 6.56 -9.70 -9.47
CA HIS A 45 7.81 -9.96 -10.19
C HIS A 45 8.54 -8.69 -10.68
N ARG A 46 7.87 -7.53 -10.72
CA ARG A 46 8.47 -6.24 -11.11
C ARG A 46 8.90 -5.39 -9.91
N LEU A 47 8.58 -5.81 -8.70
CA LEU A 47 8.95 -5.06 -7.50
C LEU A 47 10.45 -5.18 -7.24
N LYS A 48 11.03 -4.09 -6.76
CA LYS A 48 12.42 -4.03 -6.28
C LYS A 48 12.43 -4.13 -4.75
N GLU A 49 13.56 -4.52 -4.18
CA GLU A 49 13.73 -4.48 -2.73
C GLU A 49 13.67 -3.03 -2.21
N PRO A 50 13.08 -2.79 -1.02
CA PRO A 50 12.54 -3.78 -0.06
C PRO A 50 11.06 -4.15 -0.31
N ASP A 51 10.41 -3.57 -1.32
CA ASP A 51 8.97 -3.74 -1.51
C ASP A 51 8.61 -5.14 -2.00
N LYS A 52 9.50 -5.78 -2.76
CA LYS A 52 9.36 -7.20 -3.13
C LYS A 52 9.23 -8.07 -1.87
N SER A 53 10.19 -7.99 -0.95
CA SER A 53 10.14 -8.72 0.33
C SER A 53 8.88 -8.42 1.14
N LYS A 54 8.44 -7.16 1.21
CA LYS A 54 7.18 -6.80 1.91
C LYS A 54 5.95 -7.50 1.30
N TYR A 55 5.88 -7.58 -0.03
CA TYR A 55 4.77 -8.23 -0.72
C TYR A 55 4.81 -9.75 -0.58
N GLU A 56 5.99 -10.35 -0.54
CA GLU A 56 6.15 -11.79 -0.27
C GLU A 56 5.62 -12.14 1.13
N ILE A 57 5.99 -11.35 2.15
CA ILE A 57 5.47 -11.51 3.51
C ILE A 57 3.95 -11.33 3.54
N TYR A 58 3.43 -10.27 2.91
CA TYR A 58 1.99 -10.02 2.83
C TYR A 58 1.24 -11.21 2.20
N THR A 59 1.75 -11.72 1.09
CA THR A 59 1.13 -12.83 0.35
C THR A 59 1.15 -14.11 1.17
N ALA A 60 2.28 -14.43 1.81
CA ALA A 60 2.40 -15.59 2.69
C ALA A 60 1.41 -15.51 3.86
N VAL A 61 1.36 -14.37 4.57
CA VAL A 61 0.44 -14.19 5.70
C VAL A 61 -1.01 -14.27 5.24
N LYS A 62 -1.39 -13.59 4.15
CA LYS A 62 -2.76 -13.59 3.63
C LYS A 62 -3.23 -15.00 3.27
N ASN A 63 -2.36 -15.82 2.67
CA ASN A 63 -2.69 -17.19 2.27
C ASN A 63 -2.88 -18.14 3.45
N GLU A 64 -2.20 -17.92 4.57
CA GLU A 64 -2.26 -18.84 5.72
C GLU A 64 -3.26 -18.37 6.79
N ILE A 65 -3.50 -17.06 6.97
CA ILE A 65 -4.31 -16.52 8.07
C ILE A 65 -5.76 -17.03 8.09
N GLY A 66 -6.33 -17.34 6.92
CA GLY A 66 -7.70 -17.87 6.82
C GLY A 66 -7.82 -19.38 7.03
N LYS A 67 -6.70 -20.12 7.03
CA LYS A 67 -6.70 -21.58 7.12
C LYS A 67 -6.59 -22.11 8.54
N PHE A 68 -6.02 -21.31 9.45
CA PHE A 68 -5.74 -21.72 10.81
C PHE A 68 -6.51 -20.87 11.81
N LYS A 69 -7.15 -21.51 12.78
CA LYS A 69 -7.81 -20.83 13.91
C LYS A 69 -6.86 -20.57 15.09
N ASN A 70 -5.65 -21.11 15.04
CA ASN A 70 -4.65 -21.05 16.11
C ASN A 70 -3.39 -20.30 15.65
N TRP A 71 -2.96 -19.31 16.44
CA TRP A 71 -1.75 -18.52 16.22
C TRP A 71 -0.48 -19.36 16.18
N ARG A 72 -0.38 -20.40 17.01
CA ARG A 72 0.83 -21.25 17.04
C ARG A 72 1.05 -21.98 15.70
N GLN A 73 -0.02 -22.52 15.13
CA GLN A 73 0.03 -23.20 13.83
C GLN A 73 0.39 -22.22 12.70
N LEU A 74 -0.17 -21.00 12.74
CA LEU A 74 0.19 -19.95 11.78
C LEU A 74 1.66 -19.55 11.89
N GLN A 75 2.20 -19.44 13.10
CA GLN A 75 3.62 -19.14 13.33
C GLN A 75 4.54 -20.24 12.76
N GLU A 76 4.21 -21.51 13.02
CA GLU A 76 4.99 -22.65 12.51
C GLU A 76 5.02 -22.64 10.96
N ARG A 77 3.88 -22.40 10.30
CA ARG A 77 3.81 -22.30 8.83
C ARG A 77 4.53 -21.10 8.24
N LEU A 78 4.52 -19.96 8.94
CA LEU A 78 5.29 -18.79 8.51
C LEU A 78 6.79 -19.02 8.71
N ALA A 79 7.19 -19.71 9.78
CA ALA A 79 8.59 -20.06 10.04
C ALA A 79 9.15 -21.03 8.98
N GLU A 80 8.36 -22.01 8.51
CA GLU A 80 8.72 -22.87 7.36
C GLU A 80 9.05 -22.06 6.09
N LYS A 81 8.43 -20.87 5.93
CA LYS A 81 8.67 -19.93 4.83
C LYS A 81 9.76 -18.90 5.15
N GLY A 82 10.48 -19.04 6.26
CA GLY A 82 11.52 -18.11 6.71
C GLY A 82 10.99 -16.80 7.30
N ILE A 83 9.70 -16.72 7.65
CA ILE A 83 9.06 -15.52 8.19
C ILE A 83 8.87 -15.67 9.70
N THR A 84 9.58 -14.85 10.46
CA THR A 84 9.46 -14.83 11.93
C THR A 84 8.38 -13.85 12.38
N VAL A 85 7.50 -14.30 13.27
CA VAL A 85 6.44 -13.46 13.86
C VAL A 85 6.84 -13.05 15.29
N ARG A 86 6.72 -11.77 15.61
CA ARG A 86 6.86 -11.24 16.97
C ARG A 86 5.57 -10.54 17.39
N PHE A 87 5.00 -10.96 18.52
CA PHE A 87 3.85 -10.28 19.12
C PHE A 87 4.34 -9.13 20.00
N LYS A 88 3.65 -7.99 19.92
CA LYS A 88 3.84 -6.86 20.81
C LYS A 88 2.60 -6.68 21.66
N TYR A 89 2.74 -6.78 22.98
CA TYR A 89 1.69 -6.43 23.91
C TYR A 89 1.58 -4.90 24.02
N LYS A 90 0.36 -4.38 23.89
CA LYS A 90 0.04 -3.00 24.27
C LYS A 90 -0.85 -3.10 25.50
N GLY A 91 -0.27 -2.79 26.66
CA GLY A 91 -1.01 -2.70 27.92
C GLY A 91 -1.93 -1.50 27.96
#